data_AF-A0A1X1MVW0-F1
#
_entry.id   AF-A0A1X1MVW0-F1
#
_cell.length_a   1.000
_cell.length_b   1.000
_cell.length_c   1.000
_cell.angle_alpha   90.00
_cell.angle_beta   90.00
_cell.angle_gamma   90.00
#
_symmetry.space_group_name_H-M   'P 1'
#
loop_
_entity.id
_entity.type
_entity.pdbx_description
1 polymer ?
#
loop_
_entity_poly.entity_id
_entity_poly.type
_entity_poly.pdbx_seq_one_letter_code
_entity_poly.pdbx_strand_id
1 'polypeptide(L)'
;MTSTTPTHSTTEHDAALPVLDLREFDPGTDPAVRSRFLERLRETCHDVGFFYLVGHGIGDTLFREVEEVTRAFFALPEADRMAIAMTRSPHFRGYTPLGGELTNGRADRREEIDLGEATIKAIHYPPSGPGCDHQGVGTHRDFGLLTFVLQDAVGGLQVERDGCFFDVPHLPGALVVNLGEMLQLATHGYLKATVHRVISPPAGVRRFSVIYFFNPRLDATLTPIDLPAELAAQATGGHSADPDNPILATYGENILKVRLRAHADVAQLHHADLLAAES
;
A
#
# COMPACT_ATOMS: atom_id res chain seq x y z
N MET A 1 7.84 -39.42 -41.68
CA MET A 1 7.39 -39.26 -40.28
C MET A 1 7.99 -37.96 -39.76
N THR A 2 7.33 -36.84 -40.03
CA THR A 2 7.74 -35.51 -39.61
C THR A 2 7.15 -35.23 -38.23
N SER A 3 8.00 -35.21 -37.21
CA SER A 3 7.65 -34.80 -35.85
C SER A 3 7.81 -33.29 -35.78
N THR A 4 6.68 -32.59 -35.68
CA THR A 4 6.61 -31.14 -35.49
C THR A 4 6.65 -30.86 -34.00
N THR A 5 7.71 -30.20 -33.55
CA THR A 5 7.83 -29.63 -32.20
C THR A 5 6.73 -28.59 -32.01
N PRO A 6 5.93 -28.62 -30.93
CA PRO A 6 4.97 -27.55 -30.67
C PRO A 6 5.73 -26.31 -30.21
N THR A 7 5.70 -25.29 -31.07
CA THR A 7 5.96 -23.89 -30.73
C THR A 7 5.04 -23.46 -29.59
N HIS A 8 5.62 -22.98 -28.48
CA HIS A 8 4.88 -22.28 -27.44
C HIS A 8 4.19 -21.05 -28.06
N SER A 9 2.89 -21.15 -28.30
CA SER A 9 2.05 -20.02 -28.66
C SER A 9 1.78 -19.21 -27.39
N THR A 10 2.16 -17.94 -27.43
CA THR A 10 1.58 -16.79 -26.70
C THR A 10 0.61 -17.16 -25.58
N THR A 11 1.16 -17.23 -24.37
CA THR A 11 0.44 -17.50 -23.11
C THR A 11 -0.40 -16.29 -22.68
N GLU A 12 -1.54 -16.62 -22.07
CA GLU A 12 -2.44 -15.75 -21.30
C GLU A 12 -1.67 -14.69 -20.49
N HIS A 13 -2.17 -13.45 -20.44
CA HIS A 13 -1.66 -12.44 -19.50
C HIS A 13 -1.77 -12.99 -18.08
N ASP A 14 -0.65 -13.43 -17.52
CA ASP A 14 -0.57 -14.04 -16.22
C ASP A 14 -0.98 -13.00 -15.15
N ALA A 15 -2.14 -13.21 -14.54
CA ALA A 15 -2.75 -12.29 -13.57
C ALA A 15 -1.97 -12.20 -12.24
N ALA A 16 -0.88 -12.97 -12.10
CA ALA A 16 -0.05 -12.99 -10.90
C ALA A 16 0.84 -11.72 -10.80
N LEU A 17 1.03 -11.22 -9.57
CA LEU A 17 2.07 -10.23 -9.30
C LEU A 17 3.46 -10.89 -9.46
N PRO A 18 4.47 -10.17 -9.98
CA PRO A 18 5.84 -10.65 -9.96
C PRO A 18 6.33 -10.98 -8.55
N VAL A 19 7.19 -12.00 -8.45
CA VAL A 19 7.87 -12.37 -7.20
C VAL A 19 9.35 -12.05 -7.34
N LEU A 20 9.87 -11.22 -6.44
CA LEU A 20 11.27 -10.81 -6.40
C LEU A 20 11.93 -11.38 -5.15
N ASP A 21 13.08 -12.05 -5.32
CA ASP A 21 13.84 -12.62 -4.21
C ASP A 21 15.01 -11.71 -3.85
N LEU A 22 14.95 -11.08 -2.67
CA LEU A 22 15.94 -10.09 -2.25
C LEU A 22 17.34 -10.69 -2.10
N ARG A 23 17.46 -12.02 -1.91
CA ARG A 23 18.75 -12.72 -1.80
C ARG A 23 19.58 -12.60 -3.08
N GLU A 24 18.93 -12.39 -4.23
CA GLU A 24 19.60 -12.13 -5.50
C GLU A 24 20.36 -10.79 -5.51
N PHE A 25 20.12 -9.92 -4.51
CA PHE A 25 20.84 -8.67 -4.29
C PHE A 25 21.80 -8.70 -3.10
N ASP A 26 21.90 -9.82 -2.37
CA ASP A 26 22.76 -9.93 -1.19
C ASP A 26 24.25 -9.72 -1.51
N PRO A 27 25.03 -9.17 -0.55
CA PRO A 27 26.47 -9.10 -0.68
C PRO A 27 27.08 -10.49 -0.96
N GLY A 28 27.87 -10.60 -2.03
CA GLY A 28 28.53 -11.86 -2.43
C GLY A 28 27.81 -12.62 -3.55
N THR A 29 26.60 -12.21 -3.93
CA THR A 29 25.92 -12.72 -5.13
C THR A 29 26.65 -12.30 -6.41
N ASP A 30 26.65 -13.16 -7.44
CA ASP A 30 27.24 -12.88 -8.75
C ASP A 30 26.73 -11.54 -9.30
N PRO A 31 27.63 -10.61 -9.72
CA PRO A 31 27.25 -9.33 -10.32
C PRO A 31 26.21 -9.46 -11.45
N ALA A 32 26.27 -10.52 -12.27
CA ALA A 32 25.31 -10.74 -13.34
C ALA A 32 23.92 -11.10 -12.81
N VAL A 33 23.82 -11.84 -11.70
CA VAL A 33 22.54 -12.11 -11.02
C VAL A 33 21.98 -10.82 -10.44
N ARG A 34 22.82 -10.03 -9.78
CA ARG A 34 22.44 -8.75 -9.19
C ARG A 34 21.92 -7.75 -10.24
N SER A 35 22.57 -7.66 -11.40
CA SER A 35 22.10 -6.83 -12.51
C SER A 35 20.74 -7.28 -13.03
N ARG A 36 20.52 -8.57 -13.25
CA ARG A 36 19.21 -9.11 -13.68
C ARG A 36 18.12 -8.90 -12.63
N PHE A 37 18.44 -8.95 -11.35
CA PHE A 37 17.50 -8.59 -10.28
C PHE A 37 17.09 -7.11 -10.39
N LEU A 38 18.05 -6.20 -10.55
CA LEU A 38 17.76 -4.76 -10.70
C LEU A 38 16.94 -4.45 -11.96
N GLU A 39 17.21 -5.14 -13.07
CA GLU A 39 16.43 -5.02 -14.30
C GLU A 39 14.96 -5.45 -14.07
N ARG A 40 14.73 -6.64 -13.51
CA ARG A 40 13.39 -7.12 -13.19
C ARG A 40 12.67 -6.24 -12.18
N LEU A 41 13.37 -5.74 -11.16
CA LEU A 41 12.81 -4.81 -10.19
C LEU A 41 12.34 -3.53 -10.89
N ARG A 42 13.18 -2.93 -11.73
CA ARG A 42 12.83 -1.73 -12.50
C ARG A 42 11.63 -1.98 -13.41
N GLU A 43 11.63 -3.07 -14.17
CA GLU A 43 10.52 -3.46 -15.06
C GLU A 43 9.23 -3.66 -14.27
N THR A 44 9.29 -4.38 -13.16
CA THR A 44 8.14 -4.60 -12.27
C THR A 44 7.57 -3.28 -11.73
N CYS A 45 8.44 -2.36 -11.29
CA CYS A 45 8.04 -1.04 -10.80
C CYS A 45 7.49 -0.13 -11.92
N HIS A 46 7.97 -0.30 -13.16
CA HIS A 46 7.49 0.42 -14.35
C HIS A 46 6.15 -0.13 -14.86
N ASP A 47 5.99 -1.44 -14.90
CA ASP A 47 4.84 -2.10 -15.52
C ASP A 47 3.65 -2.11 -14.58
N VAL A 48 3.88 -2.50 -13.33
CA VAL A 48 2.84 -2.82 -12.36
C VAL A 48 2.94 -1.97 -11.10
N GLY A 49 4.13 -1.65 -10.60
CA GLY A 49 4.28 -0.94 -9.33
C GLY A 49 3.87 -1.74 -8.08
N PHE A 50 3.61 -3.04 -8.22
CA PHE A 50 3.25 -4.00 -7.16
C PHE A 50 3.97 -5.33 -7.39
N PHE A 51 4.48 -5.94 -6.32
CA PHE A 51 5.12 -7.25 -6.36
C PHE A 51 5.15 -7.94 -4.99
N TYR A 52 5.42 -9.23 -5.00
CA TYR A 52 5.82 -9.96 -3.80
C TYR A 52 7.33 -9.87 -3.61
N LEU A 53 7.77 -9.58 -2.40
CA LEU A 53 9.16 -9.65 -1.99
C LEU A 53 9.34 -10.86 -1.08
N VAL A 54 10.25 -11.76 -1.45
CA VAL A 54 10.67 -12.92 -0.64
C VAL A 54 12.16 -12.82 -0.35
N GLY A 55 12.67 -13.69 0.53
CA GLY A 55 14.10 -13.70 0.88
C GLY A 55 14.57 -12.42 1.58
N HIS A 56 13.66 -11.61 2.11
CA HIS A 56 13.95 -10.32 2.76
C HIS A 56 14.60 -10.47 4.16
N GLY A 57 14.81 -11.70 4.65
CA GLY A 57 15.51 -11.97 5.91
C GLY A 57 14.69 -11.71 7.19
N ILE A 58 13.40 -11.37 7.08
CA ILE A 58 12.50 -11.30 8.24
C ILE A 58 12.06 -12.72 8.56
N GLY A 59 12.37 -13.19 9.77
CA GLY A 59 12.05 -14.56 10.17
C GLY A 59 10.56 -14.77 10.45
N ASP A 60 10.07 -15.98 10.17
CA ASP A 60 8.68 -16.38 10.40
C ASP A 60 8.20 -16.18 11.84
N THR A 61 9.12 -16.21 12.81
CA THR A 61 8.80 -15.91 14.21
C THR A 61 8.32 -14.47 14.38
N LEU A 62 8.97 -13.49 13.74
CA LEU A 62 8.54 -12.09 13.84
C LEU A 62 7.18 -11.88 13.19
N PHE A 63 6.91 -12.53 12.05
CA PHE A 63 5.59 -12.47 11.42
C PHE A 63 4.49 -13.01 12.33
N ARG A 64 4.73 -14.16 12.98
CA ARG A 64 3.79 -14.71 13.97
C ARG A 64 3.61 -13.79 15.17
N GLU A 65 4.67 -13.23 15.73
CA GLU A 65 4.60 -12.31 16.86
C GLU A 65 3.78 -11.05 16.51
N VAL A 66 4.01 -10.47 15.33
CA VAL A 66 3.24 -9.32 14.84
C VAL A 66 1.77 -9.68 14.66
N GLU A 67 1.46 -10.85 14.09
CA GLU A 67 0.09 -11.32 13.94
C GLU A 67 -0.58 -11.56 15.31
N GLU A 68 0.10 -12.22 16.23
CA GLU A 68 -0.39 -12.52 17.58
C GLU A 68 -0.69 -11.23 18.36
N VAL A 69 0.23 -10.26 18.36
CA VAL A 69 0.04 -8.96 19.02
C VAL A 69 -1.09 -8.18 18.37
N THR A 70 -1.20 -8.20 17.04
CA THR A 70 -2.28 -7.53 16.31
C THR A 70 -3.64 -8.11 16.72
N ARG A 71 -3.77 -9.45 16.72
CA ARG A 71 -5.00 -10.14 17.14
C ARG A 71 -5.33 -9.87 18.60
N ALA A 72 -4.33 -9.88 19.48
CA ALA A 72 -4.51 -9.59 20.90
C ALA A 72 -5.00 -8.16 21.13
N PHE A 73 -4.44 -7.19 20.42
CA PHE A 73 -4.89 -5.79 20.49
C PHE A 73 -6.35 -5.65 20.09
N PHE A 74 -6.76 -6.19 18.94
CA PHE A 74 -8.15 -6.09 18.49
C PHE A 74 -9.15 -6.94 19.31
N ALA A 75 -8.66 -7.84 20.15
CA ALA A 75 -9.48 -8.58 21.11
C ALA A 75 -9.70 -7.85 22.45
N LEU A 76 -9.01 -6.73 22.69
CA LEU A 76 -9.21 -5.91 23.89
C LEU A 76 -10.65 -5.35 23.95
N PRO A 77 -11.18 -5.09 25.15
CA PRO A 77 -12.41 -4.32 25.32
C PRO A 77 -12.36 -3.01 24.53
N GLU A 78 -13.49 -2.65 23.91
CA GLU A 78 -13.58 -1.43 23.09
C GLU A 78 -13.15 -0.17 23.87
N ALA A 79 -13.52 -0.09 25.15
CA ALA A 79 -13.12 1.01 26.03
C ALA A 79 -11.59 1.19 26.13
N ASP A 80 -10.84 0.08 26.15
CA ASP A 80 -9.38 0.12 26.25
C ASP A 80 -8.75 0.58 24.92
N ARG A 81 -9.30 0.12 23.78
CA ARG A 81 -8.87 0.59 22.45
C ARG A 81 -9.20 2.06 22.24
N MET A 82 -10.38 2.51 22.67
CA MET A 82 -10.82 3.90 22.60
C MET A 82 -10.04 4.83 23.54
N ALA A 83 -9.41 4.33 24.60
CA ALA A 83 -8.57 5.14 25.48
C ALA A 83 -7.37 5.77 24.73
N ILE A 84 -6.94 5.14 23.64
CA ILE A 84 -5.90 5.61 22.73
C ILE A 84 -6.45 6.01 21.35
N ALA A 85 -7.73 6.40 21.28
CA ALA A 85 -8.37 6.81 20.03
C ALA A 85 -7.58 7.93 19.30
N MET A 86 -7.53 7.86 17.97
CA MET A 86 -6.80 8.82 17.14
C MET A 86 -7.29 10.26 17.33
N THR A 87 -8.58 10.45 17.59
CA THR A 87 -9.19 11.76 17.93
C THR A 87 -8.62 12.39 19.20
N ARG A 88 -7.83 11.68 19.99
CA ARG A 88 -7.11 12.19 21.16
C ARG A 88 -5.69 12.65 20.83
N SER A 89 -5.28 12.55 19.56
CA SER A 89 -3.92 12.82 19.08
C SER A 89 -3.94 13.83 17.93
N PRO A 90 -3.28 15.00 18.06
CA PRO A 90 -3.15 15.94 16.94
C PRO A 90 -2.22 15.40 15.83
N HIS A 91 -1.54 14.27 16.06
CA HIS A 91 -0.55 13.70 15.15
C HIS A 91 -1.09 12.61 14.23
N PHE A 92 -2.40 12.34 14.25
CA PHE A 92 -3.04 11.26 13.48
C PHE A 92 -2.39 9.90 13.79
N ARG A 93 -2.33 9.60 15.10
CA ARG A 93 -1.81 8.37 15.68
C ARG A 93 -2.77 7.86 16.75
N GLY A 94 -2.86 6.54 16.88
CA GLY A 94 -3.79 5.90 17.79
C GLY A 94 -4.81 5.04 17.07
N TYR A 95 -5.82 4.61 17.80
CA TYR A 95 -6.86 3.69 17.34
C TYR A 95 -7.97 4.42 16.58
N THR A 96 -8.34 3.91 15.42
CA THR A 96 -9.48 4.35 14.62
C THR A 96 -10.56 3.27 14.66
N PRO A 97 -11.77 3.55 15.17
CA PRO A 97 -12.85 2.56 15.24
C PRO A 97 -13.41 2.24 13.85
N LEU A 98 -14.26 1.21 13.78
CA LEU A 98 -14.92 0.78 12.55
C LEU A 98 -15.61 1.95 11.84
N GLY A 99 -15.24 2.20 10.57
CA GLY A 99 -15.81 3.29 9.77
C GLY A 99 -15.26 4.68 10.10
N GLY A 100 -14.23 4.77 10.94
CA GLY A 100 -13.61 6.05 11.34
C GLY A 100 -12.60 6.61 10.34
N GLU A 101 -12.23 5.87 9.29
CA GLU A 101 -11.39 6.38 8.19
C GLU A 101 -12.16 6.37 6.88
N LEU A 102 -11.95 7.42 6.08
CA LEU A 102 -12.57 7.60 4.78
C LEU A 102 -11.57 7.31 3.66
N THR A 103 -11.91 6.36 2.78
CA THR A 103 -11.19 6.15 1.52
C THR A 103 -12.13 6.40 0.35
N ASN A 104 -11.67 7.21 -0.61
CA ASN A 104 -12.48 7.65 -1.76
C ASN A 104 -13.84 8.25 -1.31
N GLY A 105 -13.82 9.03 -0.23
CA GLY A 105 -14.99 9.71 0.35
C GLY A 105 -16.00 8.79 1.05
N ARG A 106 -15.70 7.50 1.23
CA ARG A 106 -16.58 6.51 1.87
C ARG A 106 -15.92 5.91 3.10
N ALA A 107 -16.70 5.62 4.12
CA ALA A 107 -16.23 4.98 5.34
C ALA A 107 -15.76 3.54 5.07
N ASP A 108 -14.56 3.21 5.54
CA ASP A 108 -13.98 1.89 5.39
C ASP A 108 -14.53 0.87 6.41
N ARG A 109 -14.79 -0.37 5.98
CA ARG A 109 -15.16 -1.49 6.87
C ARG A 109 -13.92 -2.10 7.54
N ARG A 110 -13.18 -1.27 8.28
CA ARG A 110 -12.06 -1.71 9.11
C ARG A 110 -11.96 -0.86 10.36
N GLU A 111 -11.34 -1.44 11.37
CA GLU A 111 -10.77 -0.72 12.50
C GLU A 111 -9.25 -0.88 12.45
N GLU A 112 -8.52 0.09 12.98
CA GLU A 112 -7.06 0.12 12.85
C GLU A 112 -6.37 0.82 14.01
N ILE A 113 -5.04 0.65 14.10
CA ILE A 113 -4.19 1.44 14.97
C ILE A 113 -2.96 1.92 14.19
N ASP A 114 -2.74 3.25 14.23
CA ASP A 114 -1.59 3.92 13.64
C ASP A 114 -0.50 4.18 14.68
N LEU A 115 0.70 3.65 14.45
CA LEU A 115 1.82 3.65 15.38
C LEU A 115 3.12 4.12 14.71
N GLY A 116 4.06 4.58 15.53
CA GLY A 116 5.44 4.85 15.11
C GLY A 116 5.67 6.17 14.37
N GLU A 117 6.95 6.51 14.23
CA GLU A 117 7.44 7.64 13.43
C GLU A 117 7.24 7.34 11.94
N ALA A 118 7.85 6.25 11.46
CA ALA A 118 7.40 5.58 10.25
C ALA A 118 6.04 4.94 10.55
N THR A 119 5.00 5.38 9.83
CA THR A 119 3.63 4.92 10.08
C THR A 119 3.55 3.40 9.91
N ILE A 120 3.11 2.71 10.95
CA ILE A 120 2.62 1.34 10.90
C ILE A 120 1.12 1.38 11.12
N LYS A 121 0.36 0.74 10.23
CA LYS A 121 -1.07 0.48 10.44
C LYS A 121 -1.27 -1.00 10.68
N ALA A 122 -1.72 -1.38 11.87
CA ALA A 122 -2.28 -2.70 12.10
C ALA A 122 -3.80 -2.61 11.94
N ILE A 123 -4.38 -3.49 11.12
CA ILE A 123 -5.75 -3.34 10.63
C ILE A 123 -6.52 -4.64 10.87
N HIS A 124 -7.73 -4.51 11.37
CA HIS A 124 -8.71 -5.59 11.47
C HIS A 124 -9.95 -5.28 10.65
N TYR A 125 -10.30 -6.24 9.80
CA TYR A 125 -11.53 -6.22 8.99
C TYR A 125 -12.53 -7.19 9.62
N PRO A 126 -13.64 -6.69 10.18
CA PRO A 126 -14.65 -7.55 10.78
C PRO A 126 -15.45 -8.31 9.72
N PRO A 127 -16.08 -9.44 10.09
CA PRO A 127 -16.87 -10.23 9.17
C PRO A 127 -18.00 -9.42 8.53
N SER A 128 -18.27 -9.68 7.25
CA SER A 128 -19.39 -9.04 6.58
C SER A 128 -20.74 -9.57 7.06
N GLY A 129 -21.70 -8.64 7.25
CA GLY A 129 -23.09 -8.96 7.51
C GLY A 129 -23.96 -8.88 6.24
N PRO A 130 -25.21 -9.37 6.29
CA PRO A 130 -26.16 -9.22 5.19
C PRO A 130 -26.42 -7.75 4.86
N GLY A 131 -26.32 -7.38 3.58
CA GLY A 131 -26.57 -6.01 3.12
C GLY A 131 -25.48 -4.99 3.48
N CYS A 132 -24.37 -5.43 4.08
CA CYS A 132 -23.23 -4.55 4.34
C CYS A 132 -22.49 -4.23 3.05
N ASP A 133 -21.97 -3.01 2.96
CA ASP A 133 -21.00 -2.63 1.94
C ASP A 133 -19.81 -3.59 1.94
N HIS A 134 -19.36 -3.97 0.74
CA HIS A 134 -18.22 -4.85 0.53
C HIS A 134 -16.89 -4.10 0.55
N GLN A 135 -16.87 -2.77 0.67
CA GLN A 135 -15.64 -1.98 0.78
C GLN A 135 -14.94 -2.20 2.12
N GLY A 136 -13.83 -2.94 2.13
CA GLY A 136 -12.89 -2.98 3.26
C GLY A 136 -12.02 -1.73 3.31
N VAL A 137 -11.39 -1.41 2.17
CA VAL A 137 -10.70 -0.13 1.87
C VAL A 137 -11.10 0.29 0.47
N GLY A 138 -11.47 1.56 0.30
CA GLY A 138 -11.81 2.12 -1.00
C GLY A 138 -10.65 2.11 -2.01
N THR A 139 -10.97 2.40 -3.26
CA THR A 139 -9.98 2.56 -4.34
C THR A 139 -9.06 3.74 -4.05
N HIS A 140 -7.74 3.52 -4.02
CA HIS A 140 -6.76 4.57 -3.77
C HIS A 140 -5.38 4.22 -4.34
N ARG A 141 -4.46 5.19 -4.24
CA ARG A 141 -3.01 5.01 -4.35
C ARG A 141 -2.38 5.44 -3.04
N ASP A 142 -1.24 4.87 -2.72
CA ASP A 142 -0.44 5.36 -1.59
C ASP A 142 0.29 6.63 -1.99
N PHE A 143 0.29 7.66 -1.13
CA PHE A 143 0.92 8.94 -1.45
C PHE A 143 2.45 8.90 -1.35
N GLY A 144 2.98 8.02 -0.51
CA GLY A 144 4.37 7.97 -0.09
C GLY A 144 5.37 7.47 -1.15
N LEU A 145 6.46 6.84 -0.70
CA LEU A 145 7.43 6.20 -1.58
C LEU A 145 7.16 4.70 -1.71
N LEU A 146 7.24 3.97 -0.60
CA LEU A 146 7.11 2.52 -0.58
C LEU A 146 6.20 2.08 0.56
N THR A 147 5.38 1.09 0.27
CA THR A 147 4.49 0.44 1.24
C THR A 147 4.81 -1.04 1.27
N PHE A 148 4.90 -1.60 2.48
CA PHE A 148 5.11 -3.02 2.72
C PHE A 148 3.90 -3.56 3.46
N VAL A 149 3.23 -4.55 2.88
CA VAL A 149 2.01 -5.15 3.41
C VAL A 149 2.27 -6.59 3.81
N LEU A 150 2.08 -6.86 5.10
CA LEU A 150 1.90 -8.19 5.64
C LEU A 150 0.40 -8.48 5.71
N GLN A 151 -0.08 -9.48 4.98
CA GLN A 151 -1.50 -9.87 4.97
C GLN A 151 -1.67 -11.35 5.31
N ASP A 152 -2.78 -11.69 5.97
CA ASP A 152 -3.14 -13.08 6.26
C ASP A 152 -3.70 -13.82 5.03
N ALA A 153 -4.04 -15.10 5.23
CA ALA A 153 -4.53 -15.99 4.18
C ALA A 153 -5.98 -15.73 3.71
N VAL A 154 -6.70 -14.75 4.30
CA VAL A 154 -8.10 -14.46 3.91
C VAL A 154 -8.18 -13.79 2.54
N GLY A 155 -7.14 -13.05 2.15
CA GLY A 155 -7.09 -12.33 0.88
C GLY A 155 -7.97 -11.07 0.87
N GLY A 156 -8.36 -10.60 -0.31
CA GLY A 156 -9.22 -9.42 -0.50
C GLY A 156 -8.48 -8.14 -0.90
N LEU A 157 -7.15 -8.10 -0.84
CA LEU A 157 -6.37 -7.06 -1.52
C LEU A 157 -6.51 -7.24 -3.03
N GLN A 158 -6.82 -6.15 -3.73
CA GLN A 158 -6.94 -6.14 -5.18
C GLN A 158 -6.16 -4.98 -5.79
N VAL A 159 -5.46 -5.25 -6.88
CA VAL A 159 -4.69 -4.25 -7.65
C VAL A 159 -5.37 -4.01 -9.00
N GLU A 160 -5.38 -2.78 -9.47
CA GLU A 160 -5.91 -2.42 -10.78
C GLU A 160 -4.83 -2.53 -11.85
N ARG A 161 -5.14 -3.21 -12.96
CA ARG A 161 -4.34 -3.23 -14.18
C ARG A 161 -5.28 -3.16 -15.37
N ASP A 162 -4.98 -2.31 -16.34
CA ASP A 162 -5.76 -2.15 -17.57
C ASP A 162 -7.27 -1.95 -17.36
N GLY A 163 -7.64 -1.23 -16.29
CA GLY A 163 -9.04 -0.96 -15.93
C GLY A 163 -9.75 -2.10 -15.21
N CYS A 164 -9.05 -3.19 -14.86
CA CYS A 164 -9.60 -4.36 -14.17
C CYS A 164 -8.89 -4.61 -12.84
N PHE A 165 -9.66 -5.00 -11.81
CA PHE A 165 -9.12 -5.37 -10.51
C PHE A 165 -8.77 -6.86 -10.48
N PHE A 166 -7.56 -7.18 -10.03
CA PHE A 166 -7.05 -8.53 -9.85
C PHE A 166 -6.74 -8.80 -8.38
N ASP A 167 -7.05 -10.01 -7.91
CA ASP A 167 -6.76 -10.43 -6.54
C ASP A 167 -5.25 -10.59 -6.30
N VAL A 168 -4.80 -10.17 -5.12
CA VAL A 168 -3.45 -10.35 -4.62
C VAL A 168 -3.49 -11.44 -3.53
N PRO A 169 -3.38 -12.73 -3.89
CA PRO A 169 -3.50 -13.82 -2.93
C PRO A 169 -2.40 -13.80 -1.88
N HIS A 170 -2.63 -14.43 -0.74
CA HIS A 170 -1.57 -14.59 0.25
C HIS A 170 -0.44 -15.50 -0.28
N LEU A 171 0.80 -15.02 -0.23
CA LEU A 171 1.99 -15.81 -0.50
C LEU A 171 2.77 -15.98 0.83
N PRO A 172 2.87 -17.22 1.37
CA PRO A 172 3.58 -17.44 2.62
C PRO A 172 5.04 -16.98 2.58
N GLY A 173 5.46 -16.27 3.62
CA GLY A 173 6.81 -15.74 3.73
C GLY A 173 7.14 -14.57 2.80
N ALA A 174 6.12 -13.98 2.15
CA ALA A 174 6.28 -12.80 1.31
C ALA A 174 5.67 -11.55 1.95
N LEU A 175 6.28 -10.40 1.65
CA LEU A 175 5.64 -9.10 1.78
C LEU A 175 5.06 -8.70 0.41
N VAL A 176 3.87 -8.12 0.38
CA VAL A 176 3.44 -7.37 -0.80
C VAL A 176 4.06 -5.98 -0.71
N VAL A 177 4.68 -5.52 -1.80
CA VAL A 177 5.33 -4.21 -1.87
C VAL A 177 4.69 -3.40 -2.99
N ASN A 178 4.41 -2.13 -2.72
CA ASN A 178 3.93 -1.20 -3.73
C ASN A 178 4.55 0.17 -3.63
N LEU A 179 4.52 0.87 -4.77
CA LEU A 179 5.05 2.21 -4.92
C LEU A 179 3.96 3.25 -4.66
N GLY A 180 4.38 4.39 -4.11
CA GLY A 180 3.51 5.53 -3.89
C GLY A 180 3.70 6.66 -4.92
N GLU A 181 2.73 7.56 -4.92
CA GLU A 181 2.57 8.65 -5.90
C GLU A 181 3.77 9.59 -5.95
N MET A 182 4.51 9.75 -4.85
CA MET A 182 5.73 10.54 -4.86
C MET A 182 6.82 9.90 -5.74
N LEU A 183 7.03 8.58 -5.70
CA LEU A 183 7.99 7.94 -6.63
C LEU A 183 7.54 8.06 -8.10
N GLN A 184 6.23 7.98 -8.34
CA GLN A 184 5.67 8.21 -9.67
C GLN A 184 5.97 9.63 -10.16
N LEU A 185 5.73 10.64 -9.31
CA LEU A 185 6.02 12.03 -9.64
C LEU A 185 7.52 12.26 -9.89
N ALA A 186 8.39 11.75 -9.01
CA ALA A 186 9.84 11.90 -9.14
C ALA A 186 10.38 11.32 -10.44
N THR A 187 9.76 10.26 -10.95
CA THR A 187 10.21 9.57 -12.17
C THR A 187 9.40 9.97 -13.40
N HIS A 188 8.71 11.10 -13.34
CA HIS A 188 7.88 11.60 -14.44
C HIS A 188 6.82 10.60 -14.94
N GLY A 189 6.37 9.69 -14.08
CA GLY A 189 5.40 8.64 -14.43
C GLY A 189 6.03 7.38 -15.02
N TYR A 190 7.36 7.27 -15.01
CA TYR A 190 8.03 6.03 -15.41
C TYR A 190 7.74 4.92 -14.39
N LEU A 191 7.93 5.15 -13.08
CA LEU A 191 7.49 4.18 -12.08
C LEU A 191 6.02 4.42 -11.73
N LYS A 192 5.24 3.35 -11.54
CA LYS A 192 3.79 3.45 -11.35
C LYS A 192 3.40 3.33 -9.89
N ALA A 193 2.58 4.27 -9.42
CA ALA A 193 1.81 4.14 -8.20
C ALA A 193 0.44 3.57 -8.56
N THR A 194 0.22 2.30 -8.24
CA THR A 194 -0.91 1.56 -8.80
C THR A 194 -2.12 1.62 -7.90
N VAL A 195 -3.27 1.79 -8.55
CA VAL A 195 -4.56 1.84 -7.87
C VAL A 195 -4.85 0.49 -7.26
N HIS A 196 -5.29 0.48 -6.02
CA HIS A 196 -5.62 -0.74 -5.30
C HIS A 196 -6.75 -0.51 -4.29
N ARG A 197 -7.33 -1.60 -3.80
CA ARG A 197 -8.43 -1.61 -2.82
C ARG A 197 -8.41 -2.87 -1.98
N VAL A 198 -9.22 -2.90 -0.93
CA VAL A 198 -9.47 -4.13 -0.15
C VAL A 198 -10.96 -4.41 -0.10
N ILE A 199 -11.37 -5.61 -0.49
CA ILE A 199 -12.74 -6.10 -0.27
C ILE A 199 -12.89 -6.67 1.15
N SER A 200 -14.05 -6.41 1.76
CA SER A 200 -14.39 -6.92 3.09
C SER A 200 -14.41 -8.45 3.10
N PRO A 201 -13.98 -9.09 4.20
CA PRO A 201 -13.96 -10.54 4.30
C PRO A 201 -15.39 -11.12 4.30
N PRO A 202 -15.55 -12.41 3.95
CA PRO A 202 -16.85 -13.09 4.02
C PRO A 202 -17.48 -13.08 5.42
N ALA A 203 -18.75 -13.48 5.49
CA ALA A 203 -19.45 -13.65 6.76
C ALA A 203 -18.75 -14.69 7.65
N GLY A 204 -18.67 -14.40 8.95
CA GLY A 204 -17.96 -15.22 9.94
C GLY A 204 -16.42 -15.17 9.88
N VAL A 205 -15.82 -14.48 8.91
CA VAL A 205 -14.36 -14.43 8.73
C VAL A 205 -13.79 -13.08 9.15
N ARG A 206 -12.75 -13.08 9.97
CA ARG A 206 -11.95 -11.90 10.31
C ARG A 206 -10.68 -11.90 9.48
N ARG A 207 -10.31 -10.75 8.92
CA ARG A 207 -9.04 -10.55 8.20
C ARG A 207 -8.17 -9.57 8.96
N PHE A 208 -6.87 -9.80 8.96
CA PHE A 208 -5.86 -8.91 9.53
C PHE A 208 -4.78 -8.59 8.49
N SER A 209 -4.27 -7.36 8.56
CA SER A 209 -3.06 -6.97 7.84
C SER A 209 -2.29 -5.93 8.62
N VAL A 210 -0.97 -5.90 8.41
CA VAL A 210 -0.08 -4.88 8.96
C VAL A 210 0.64 -4.22 7.80
N ILE A 211 0.59 -2.90 7.77
CA ILE A 211 1.17 -2.09 6.71
C ILE A 211 2.29 -1.23 7.32
N TYR A 212 3.47 -1.27 6.73
CA TYR A 212 4.58 -0.39 7.04
C TYR A 212 4.81 0.57 5.88
N PHE A 213 4.69 1.88 6.15
CA PHE A 213 4.90 2.92 5.16
C PHE A 213 6.31 3.49 5.29
N PHE A 214 7.17 3.21 4.31
CA PHE A 214 8.53 3.72 4.26
C PHE A 214 8.57 5.04 3.47
N ASN A 215 8.67 6.15 4.20
CA ASN A 215 8.51 7.48 3.66
C ASN A 215 9.62 8.45 4.11
N PRO A 216 9.82 9.56 3.37
CA PRO A 216 10.74 10.62 3.76
C PRO A 216 10.34 11.31 5.07
N ARG A 217 11.24 12.18 5.55
CA ARG A 217 10.91 13.14 6.59
C ARG A 217 9.81 14.09 6.11
N LEU A 218 9.02 14.64 7.04
CA LEU A 218 7.92 15.57 6.71
C LEU A 218 8.40 16.83 5.96
N ASP A 219 9.62 17.29 6.24
CA ASP A 219 10.24 18.45 5.61
C ASP A 219 10.95 18.12 4.27
N ALA A 220 10.93 16.86 3.84
CA ALA A 220 11.62 16.46 2.62
C ALA A 220 10.85 16.91 1.37
N THR A 221 11.54 17.66 0.52
CA THR A 221 11.09 17.98 -0.84
C THR A 221 11.66 16.95 -1.81
N LEU A 222 10.77 16.34 -2.59
CA LEU A 222 11.16 15.37 -3.59
C LEU A 222 11.62 16.08 -4.86
N THR A 223 12.86 15.81 -5.26
CA THR A 223 13.41 16.29 -6.53
C THR A 223 13.10 15.31 -7.65
N PRO A 224 12.70 15.79 -8.84
CA PRO A 224 12.62 14.95 -10.03
C PRO A 224 13.94 14.21 -10.28
N ILE A 225 13.83 12.99 -10.80
CA ILE A 225 14.95 12.11 -11.13
C ILE A 225 15.18 12.24 -12.63
N ASP A 226 16.38 12.68 -13.00
CA ASP A 226 16.81 12.71 -14.40
C ASP A 226 16.94 11.28 -14.94
N LEU A 227 15.99 10.90 -15.80
CA LEU A 227 15.95 9.59 -16.42
C LEU A 227 16.84 9.57 -17.68
N PRO A 228 17.55 8.46 -17.95
CA PRO A 228 18.12 8.20 -19.27
C PRO A 228 17.07 8.33 -20.37
N ALA A 229 17.48 8.78 -21.56
CA ALA A 229 16.56 9.13 -22.65
C ALA A 229 15.61 7.97 -23.03
N GLU A 230 16.11 6.74 -22.99
CA GLU A 230 15.35 5.52 -23.26
C GLU A 230 14.24 5.24 -22.24
N LEU A 231 14.43 5.64 -20.98
CA LEU A 231 13.42 5.48 -19.92
C LEU A 231 12.47 6.69 -19.91
N ALA A 232 13.01 7.90 -20.11
CA ALA A 232 12.22 9.12 -20.22
C ALA A 232 11.18 9.03 -21.35
N ALA A 233 11.52 8.37 -22.47
CA ALA A 233 10.60 8.14 -23.58
C ALA A 233 9.39 7.25 -23.23
N GLN A 234 9.44 6.51 -22.12
CA GLN A 234 8.37 5.63 -21.63
C GLN A 234 7.57 6.26 -20.48
N ALA A 235 7.95 7.45 -20.02
CA ALA A 235 7.32 8.12 -18.90
C ALA A 235 5.96 8.72 -19.32
N THR A 236 4.93 8.56 -18.49
CA THR A 236 3.53 8.92 -18.82
C THR A 236 3.10 10.30 -18.32
N GLY A 237 3.95 11.01 -17.58
CA GLY A 237 3.59 12.23 -16.85
C GLY A 237 3.03 11.88 -15.47
N GLY A 238 3.90 11.84 -14.46
CA GLY A 238 3.62 11.33 -13.11
C GLY A 238 2.73 12.20 -12.22
N HIS A 239 1.96 13.11 -12.80
CA HIS A 239 1.05 13.98 -12.06
C HIS A 239 -0.24 13.24 -11.67
N SER A 240 -0.97 13.78 -10.69
CA SER A 240 -2.31 13.28 -10.37
C SER A 240 -3.23 13.42 -11.59
N ALA A 241 -4.04 12.39 -11.83
CA ALA A 241 -5.12 12.47 -12.80
C ALA A 241 -6.30 13.33 -12.30
N ASP A 242 -6.37 13.57 -10.99
CA ASP A 242 -7.37 14.41 -10.34
C ASP A 242 -6.80 15.83 -10.15
N PRO A 243 -7.31 16.84 -10.89
CA PRO A 243 -6.82 18.22 -10.80
C PRO A 243 -7.08 18.85 -9.43
N ASP A 244 -8.09 18.37 -8.70
CA ASP A 244 -8.45 18.87 -7.37
C ASP A 244 -7.60 18.20 -6.27
N ASN A 245 -6.76 17.23 -6.64
CA ASN A 245 -5.85 16.55 -5.72
C ASN A 245 -4.43 16.44 -6.30
N PRO A 246 -3.70 17.56 -6.47
CA PRO A 246 -2.35 17.56 -7.02
C PRO A 246 -1.34 16.93 -6.07
N ILE A 247 -0.36 16.17 -6.58
CA ILE A 247 0.76 15.67 -5.79
C ILE A 247 1.74 16.83 -5.58
N LEU A 248 1.96 17.21 -4.32
CA LEU A 248 2.85 18.31 -3.93
C LEU A 248 4.31 17.86 -3.89
N ALA A 249 5.26 18.79 -3.92
CA ALA A 249 6.68 18.45 -3.89
C ALA A 249 7.15 18.02 -2.48
N THR A 250 6.53 18.55 -1.42
CA THR A 250 6.91 18.25 -0.03
C THR A 250 6.11 17.07 0.51
N TYR A 251 6.77 16.10 1.14
CA TYR A 251 6.07 14.94 1.72
C TYR A 251 5.08 15.33 2.82
N GLY A 252 5.48 16.23 3.72
CA GLY A 252 4.65 16.69 4.84
C GLY A 252 3.34 17.33 4.40
N GLU A 253 3.37 18.12 3.33
CA GLU A 253 2.17 18.77 2.77
C GLU A 253 1.22 17.73 2.17
N ASN A 254 1.76 16.74 1.43
CA ASN A 254 0.94 15.65 0.89
C ASN A 254 0.29 14.83 2.01
N ILE A 255 1.05 14.39 3.00
CA ILE A 255 0.48 13.53 4.06
C ILE A 255 -0.50 14.30 4.94
N LEU A 256 -0.28 15.60 5.17
CA LEU A 256 -1.22 16.46 5.89
C LEU A 256 -2.54 16.59 5.14
N LYS A 257 -2.49 16.96 3.85
CA LYS A 257 -3.68 17.03 2.97
C LYS A 257 -4.49 15.73 2.99
N VAL A 258 -3.82 14.60 2.98
CA VAL A 258 -4.46 13.27 3.03
C VAL A 258 -5.13 13.02 4.36
N ARG A 259 -4.42 13.27 5.46
CA ARG A 259 -4.93 13.09 6.82
C ARG A 259 -6.15 13.97 7.11
N LEU A 260 -6.14 15.22 6.65
CA LEU A 260 -7.27 16.14 6.82
C LEU A 260 -8.55 15.61 6.15
N ARG A 261 -8.43 14.91 5.02
CA ARG A 261 -9.57 14.29 4.32
C ARG A 261 -9.96 12.93 4.89
N ALA A 262 -8.98 12.07 5.18
CA ALA A 262 -9.22 10.70 5.62
C ALA A 262 -9.75 10.61 7.05
N HIS A 263 -9.36 11.56 7.91
CA HIS A 263 -9.75 11.66 9.33
C HIS A 263 -10.35 13.05 9.62
N ALA A 264 -11.49 13.33 9.00
CA ALA A 264 -12.18 14.62 9.12
C ALA A 264 -12.55 14.99 10.57
N ASP A 265 -12.81 13.99 11.42
CA ASP A 265 -13.07 14.16 12.85
C ASP A 265 -11.83 14.66 13.61
N VAL A 266 -10.66 14.08 13.36
CA VAL A 266 -9.38 14.53 13.92
C VAL A 266 -9.04 15.93 13.41
N ALA A 267 -9.26 16.18 12.11
CA ALA A 267 -9.04 17.50 11.50
C ALA A 267 -9.90 18.58 12.16
N GLN A 268 -11.20 18.31 12.36
CA GLN A 268 -12.11 19.25 13.01
C GLN A 268 -11.76 19.51 14.48
N LEU A 269 -11.20 18.52 15.19
CA LEU A 269 -10.85 18.64 16.61
C LEU A 269 -9.53 19.38 16.83
N HIS A 270 -8.51 19.13 16.01
CA HIS A 270 -7.13 19.57 16.28
C HIS A 270 -6.57 20.56 15.26
N HIS A 271 -7.19 20.68 14.08
CA HIS A 271 -6.67 21.41 12.92
C HIS A 271 -7.77 22.22 12.20
N ALA A 272 -8.77 22.70 12.94
CA ALA A 272 -9.92 23.41 12.37
C ALA A 272 -9.52 24.72 11.66
N ASP A 273 -8.42 25.33 12.07
CA ASP A 273 -7.81 26.49 11.42
C ASP A 273 -7.35 26.19 9.99
N LEU A 274 -6.84 24.98 9.73
CA LEU A 274 -6.41 24.56 8.40
C LEU A 274 -7.60 24.32 7.45
N LEU A 275 -8.73 23.83 7.98
CA LEU A 275 -9.95 23.62 7.19
C LEU A 275 -10.57 24.96 6.73
N ALA A 276 -10.50 25.99 7.57
CA ALA A 276 -11.03 27.31 7.25
C ALA A 276 -10.19 28.08 6.21
N ALA A 277 -8.90 27.75 6.08
CA ALA A 277 -7.99 28.38 5.13
C ALA A 277 -8.17 27.88 3.68
N GLU A 278 -8.83 26.72 3.49
CA GLU A 278 -9.14 26.13 2.18
C GLU A 278 -10.52 26.54 1.63
N SER A 279 -11.30 27.35 2.37
CA SER A 279 -12.68 27.76 2.04
C SER A 279 -12.78 29.13 1.34
#